data_AF-A0A4Y3RHD8-F1
#
_entry.id   AF-A0A4Y3RHD8-F1
#
_cell.length_a   1.000
_cell.length_b   1.000
_cell.length_c   1.000
_cell.angle_alpha   90.00
_cell.angle_beta   90.00
_cell.angle_gamma   90.00
#
_symmetry.space_group_name_H-M   'P 1'
#
loop_
_entity.id
_entity.type
_entity.pdbx_description
1 polymer ?
#
loop_
_entity_poly.entity_id
_entity_poly.type
_entity_poly.pdbx_seq_one_letter_code
_entity_poly.pdbx_strand_id
1 'polypeptide(L)'
;MPRRRPGALRAQNTTPRQAHRAVGLWGHTLSSIPRPNRIGGLSSRTVAAIRREEFRRLDKGLLPGDTQMALQCYRSFLARPGRYLYLTATVCGCYECDLKEDVATARDLLELVLARLPPRARRELAAQVAKLDEELYCRTLPDPLAYRRPRSPGEEWWHWRIYDESSHL
;
A
#
# COMPACT_ATOMS: atom_id res chain seq x y z
N MET A 1 0.13 47.41 11.62
CA MET A 1 -0.36 46.20 10.90
C MET A 1 0.84 45.35 10.48
N PRO A 2 1.21 44.27 11.18
CA PRO A 2 2.35 43.47 10.78
C PRO A 2 1.99 42.61 9.55
N ARG A 3 2.66 42.86 8.42
CA ARG A 3 2.47 42.11 7.18
C ARG A 3 3.11 40.72 7.33
N ARG A 4 2.30 39.66 7.24
CA ARG A 4 2.78 38.26 7.25
C ARG A 4 3.63 38.00 6.00
N ARG A 5 4.84 37.46 6.17
CA ARG A 5 5.74 37.07 5.07
C ARG A 5 5.11 35.93 4.26
N PRO A 6 5.20 35.93 2.91
CA PRO A 6 4.51 34.96 2.05
C PRO A 6 4.89 33.48 2.30
N GLY A 7 6.05 33.21 2.88
CA GLY A 7 6.45 31.85 3.30
C GLY A 7 5.58 31.26 4.41
N ALA A 8 5.08 32.09 5.35
CA ALA A 8 4.23 31.64 6.44
C ALA A 8 2.82 31.24 5.97
N LEU A 9 2.34 31.86 4.89
CA LEU A 9 1.04 31.53 4.28
C LEU A 9 1.07 30.19 3.55
N ARG A 10 2.20 29.81 2.93
CA ARG A 10 2.34 28.50 2.25
C ARG A 10 2.35 27.32 3.24
N ALA A 11 2.92 27.51 4.43
CA ALA A 11 2.91 26.49 5.50
C ALA A 11 1.52 26.30 6.13
N GLN A 12 0.67 27.33 6.10
CA GLN A 12 -0.71 27.27 6.62
C GLN A 12 -1.69 26.69 5.60
N ASN A 13 -1.48 26.92 4.30
CA ASN A 13 -2.30 26.36 3.22
C ASN A 13 -1.92 24.91 2.82
N THR A 14 -1.05 24.24 3.57
CA THR A 14 -0.64 22.85 3.28
C THR A 14 -1.65 21.80 3.79
N THR A 15 -2.69 22.22 4.51
CA THR A 15 -3.85 21.36 4.78
C THR A 15 -4.72 21.30 3.53
N PRO A 16 -4.91 20.13 2.90
CA PRO A 16 -5.90 20.02 1.85
C PRO A 16 -7.26 20.30 2.47
N ARG A 17 -7.89 21.42 2.08
CA ARG A 17 -9.30 21.73 2.40
C ARG A 17 -10.26 20.59 2.04
N GLN A 18 -9.84 19.65 1.19
CA GLN A 18 -10.59 18.46 0.78
C GLN A 18 -10.57 17.31 1.79
N ALA A 19 -9.62 17.25 2.73
CA ALA A 19 -9.57 16.16 3.72
C ALA A 19 -10.83 16.13 4.60
N HIS A 20 -11.44 17.29 4.87
CA HIS A 20 -12.64 17.37 5.70
C HIS A 20 -13.95 16.97 5.00
N ARG A 21 -13.95 16.68 3.69
CA ARG A 21 -15.17 16.27 2.96
C ARG A 21 -15.33 14.75 2.76
N ALA A 22 -14.36 13.94 3.17
CA ALA A 22 -14.41 12.48 3.04
C ALA A 22 -14.90 11.75 4.31
N VAL A 23 -15.48 12.48 5.27
CA VAL A 23 -15.90 11.96 6.59
C VAL A 23 -17.16 11.04 6.54
N GLY A 24 -17.70 10.74 5.36
CA GLY A 24 -19.05 10.15 5.25
C GLY A 24 -19.18 8.71 4.79
N LEU A 25 -18.15 8.05 4.27
CA LEU A 25 -18.34 6.79 3.50
C LEU A 25 -17.54 5.58 4.00
N TRP A 26 -16.54 5.79 4.86
CA TRP A 26 -15.74 4.72 5.45
C TRP A 26 -15.39 5.15 6.88
N GLY A 27 -15.79 4.37 7.88
CA GLY A 27 -15.80 4.71 9.30
C GLY A 27 -14.43 4.82 9.96
N HIS A 28 -13.51 5.60 9.38
CA HIS A 28 -12.18 5.83 9.92
C HIS A 28 -11.99 7.31 10.20
N THR A 29 -11.47 7.59 11.40
CA THR A 29 -10.99 8.92 11.74
C THR A 29 -9.80 9.23 10.84
N LEU A 30 -9.92 10.27 9.99
CA LEU A 30 -8.80 10.91 9.28
C LEU A 30 -7.84 11.63 10.25
N SER A 31 -7.71 11.11 11.47
CA SER A 31 -6.96 11.71 12.56
C SER A 31 -5.51 11.36 12.38
N SER A 32 -4.79 12.31 11.77
CA SER A 32 -3.36 12.31 11.51
C SER A 32 -2.95 11.61 10.21
N ILE A 33 -3.26 12.22 9.06
CA ILE A 33 -2.46 12.00 7.84
C ILE A 33 -1.08 12.59 8.14
N PRO A 34 -0.04 11.79 8.45
CA PRO A 34 1.27 12.33 8.72
C PRO A 34 1.75 13.00 7.43
N ARG A 35 2.49 14.12 7.55
CA ARG A 35 3.23 14.65 6.40
C ARG A 35 4.04 13.52 5.79
N PRO A 36 4.19 13.45 4.45
CA PRO A 36 4.77 12.28 3.79
C PRO A 36 6.14 12.00 4.36
N ASN A 37 6.24 10.92 5.14
CA ASN A 37 7.51 10.33 5.47
C ASN A 37 8.09 9.85 4.13
N ARG A 38 9.34 10.20 3.87
CA ARG A 38 10.04 9.78 2.65
C ARG A 38 9.86 8.28 2.51
N ILE A 39 9.24 7.83 1.41
CA ILE A 39 9.26 6.40 1.07
C ILE A 39 10.72 6.07 0.75
N GLY A 40 11.39 5.39 1.68
CA GLY A 40 12.81 5.04 1.54
C GLY A 40 13.05 4.26 0.26
N GLY A 41 14.03 4.70 -0.54
CA GLY A 41 14.37 4.11 -1.84
C GLY A 41 13.78 4.82 -3.06
N LEU A 42 12.84 5.77 -2.89
CA LEU A 42 12.21 6.49 -4.01
C LEU A 42 12.66 7.96 -4.08
N SER A 43 12.73 8.50 -5.30
CA SER A 43 13.00 9.92 -5.48
C SER A 43 11.84 10.79 -4.99
N SER A 44 12.12 12.04 -4.60
CA SER A 44 11.08 13.00 -4.18
C SER A 44 10.04 13.26 -5.28
N ARG A 45 10.43 13.15 -6.56
CA ARG A 45 9.51 13.28 -7.70
C ARG A 45 8.54 12.10 -7.76
N THR A 46 9.01 10.88 -7.52
CA THR A 46 8.17 9.67 -7.46
C THR A 46 7.23 9.71 -6.28
N VAL A 47 7.72 10.08 -5.09
CA VAL A 47 6.87 10.27 -3.90
C VAL A 47 5.77 11.32 -4.16
N ALA A 48 6.11 12.42 -4.84
CA ALA A 48 5.12 13.42 -5.21
C ALA A 48 4.10 12.90 -6.24
N ALA A 49 4.50 12.04 -7.17
CA ALA A 49 3.59 11.42 -8.14
C ALA A 49 2.64 10.43 -7.46
N ILE A 50 3.15 9.57 -6.57
CA ILE A 50 2.34 8.67 -5.74
C ILE A 50 1.30 9.47 -4.96
N ARG A 51 1.74 10.50 -4.23
CA ARG A 51 0.82 11.36 -3.48
C ARG A 51 -0.23 12.01 -4.37
N ARG A 52 0.13 12.45 -5.58
CA ARG A 52 -0.88 12.99 -6.50
C ARG A 52 -1.92 11.95 -6.87
N GLU A 53 -1.53 10.70 -7.10
CA GLU A 53 -2.47 9.62 -7.40
C GLU A 53 -3.33 9.24 -6.21
N GLU A 54 -2.76 9.13 -5.01
CA GLU A 54 -3.51 8.90 -3.76
C GLU A 54 -4.58 9.99 -3.50
N PHE A 55 -4.30 11.23 -3.89
CA PHE A 55 -5.24 12.35 -3.74
C PHE A 55 -6.08 12.61 -5.00
N ARG A 56 -5.85 11.90 -6.11
CA ARG A 56 -6.46 12.26 -7.41
C ARG A 56 -7.97 12.06 -7.37
N ARG A 57 -8.44 11.04 -6.63
CA ARG A 57 -9.83 10.58 -6.50
C ARG A 57 -9.98 9.55 -5.36
N LEU A 58 -10.46 9.98 -4.19
CA LEU A 58 -10.68 9.11 -3.01
C LEU A 58 -11.70 7.98 -3.25
N ASP A 59 -12.48 8.07 -4.33
CA ASP A 59 -13.49 7.12 -4.77
C ASP A 59 -12.94 5.87 -5.50
N LYS A 60 -11.62 5.78 -5.71
CA LYS A 60 -11.01 4.72 -6.54
C LYS A 60 -10.17 3.70 -5.75
N GLY A 61 -10.50 3.49 -4.47
CA GLY A 61 -9.85 2.47 -3.63
C GLY A 61 -8.38 2.75 -3.34
N LEU A 62 -7.97 4.02 -3.33
CA LEU A 62 -6.64 4.45 -2.90
C LEU A 62 -6.80 5.68 -2.01
N LEU A 63 -6.36 5.57 -0.77
CA LEU A 63 -6.35 6.60 0.25
C LEU A 63 -4.93 7.17 0.44
N PRO A 64 -4.83 8.41 0.96
CA PRO A 64 -3.55 8.99 1.33
C PRO A 64 -2.74 8.12 2.30
N GLY A 65 -1.54 7.71 1.88
CA GLY A 65 -0.63 6.91 2.70
C GLY A 65 -0.71 5.40 2.48
N ASP A 66 -1.69 4.90 1.73
CA ASP A 66 -1.82 3.46 1.46
C ASP A 66 -0.58 2.86 0.80
N THR A 67 0.05 3.58 -0.13
CA THR A 67 1.25 3.07 -0.80
C THR A 67 2.39 2.89 0.20
N GLN A 68 2.51 3.80 1.17
CA GLN A 68 3.53 3.69 2.22
C GLN A 68 3.20 2.52 3.15
N MET A 69 1.93 2.37 3.54
CA MET A 69 1.47 1.29 4.41
C MET A 69 1.68 -0.07 3.76
N ALA A 70 1.31 -0.22 2.48
CA ALA A 70 1.54 -1.44 1.70
C ALA A 70 3.03 -1.80 1.64
N LEU A 71 3.91 -0.83 1.33
CA LEU A 71 5.35 -1.07 1.33
C LEU A 71 5.89 -1.46 2.71
N GLN A 72 5.33 -0.89 3.79
CA GLN A 72 5.72 -1.23 5.15
C GLN A 72 5.23 -2.62 5.54
N CYS A 73 3.99 -2.98 5.24
CA CYS A 73 3.45 -4.34 5.40
C CYS A 73 4.36 -5.35 4.69
N TYR A 74 4.63 -5.12 3.41
CA TYR A 74 5.41 -6.02 2.58
C TYR A 74 6.84 -6.21 3.11
N ARG A 75 7.52 -5.13 3.47
CA ARG A 75 8.87 -5.20 4.08
C ARG A 75 8.85 -5.87 5.45
N SER A 76 7.83 -5.62 6.26
CA SER A 76 7.72 -6.19 7.61
C SER A 76 7.44 -7.69 7.54
N PHE A 77 6.60 -8.12 6.59
CA PHE A 77 6.37 -9.53 6.30
C PHE A 77 7.67 -10.25 5.94
N LEU A 78 8.45 -9.70 5.00
CA LEU A 78 9.73 -10.27 4.61
C LEU A 78 10.79 -10.13 5.71
N ALA A 79 10.69 -9.20 6.65
CA ALA A 79 11.61 -9.13 7.79
C ALA A 79 11.37 -10.23 8.84
N ARG A 80 10.27 -11.00 8.76
CA ARG A 80 9.98 -12.09 9.71
C ARG A 80 11.07 -13.16 9.67
N PRO A 81 11.44 -13.75 10.81
CA PRO A 81 12.39 -14.87 10.83
C PRO A 81 11.77 -16.11 10.18
N GLY A 82 12.62 -17.00 9.67
CA GLY A 82 12.21 -18.28 9.08
C GLY A 82 12.60 -18.40 7.60
N ARG A 83 12.97 -19.63 7.20
CA ARG A 83 13.37 -19.92 5.81
C ARG A 83 12.19 -19.77 4.86
N TYR A 84 11.04 -20.33 5.23
CA TYR A 84 9.79 -20.19 4.50
C TYR A 84 8.77 -19.45 5.37
N LEU A 85 8.02 -18.56 4.74
CA LEU A 85 6.95 -17.77 5.30
C LEU A 85 5.63 -18.23 4.68
N TYR A 86 4.60 -18.22 5.50
CA TYR A 86 3.21 -18.45 5.09
C TYR A 86 2.51 -17.10 5.03
N LEU A 87 1.68 -16.90 4.00
CA LEU A 87 0.86 -15.70 3.91
C LEU A 87 -0.18 -15.72 5.04
N THR A 88 -0.62 -14.56 5.50
CA THR A 88 -1.65 -14.47 6.53
C THR A 88 -2.82 -13.70 5.95
N ALA A 89 -4.00 -14.30 6.00
CA ALA A 89 -5.25 -13.59 5.74
C ALA A 89 -5.75 -13.05 7.07
N THR A 90 -6.07 -11.76 7.12
CA THR A 90 -6.67 -11.16 8.32
C THR A 90 -8.11 -11.59 8.48
N VAL A 91 -8.49 -11.86 9.72
CA VAL A 91 -9.85 -12.26 10.10
C VAL A 91 -10.74 -11.05 10.37
N CYS A 92 -10.16 -9.87 10.59
CA CYS A 92 -10.91 -8.67 10.98
C CYS A 92 -11.86 -8.16 9.89
N GLY A 93 -11.55 -8.44 8.61
CA GLY A 93 -12.34 -7.98 7.45
C GLY A 93 -12.36 -6.46 7.27
N CYS A 94 -11.41 -5.77 7.90
CA CYS A 94 -11.28 -4.33 7.92
C CYS A 94 -10.18 -3.91 6.93
N TYR A 95 -10.48 -3.00 6.01
CA TYR A 95 -9.53 -2.58 4.96
C TYR A 95 -8.14 -2.20 5.50
N GLU A 96 -8.09 -1.45 6.61
CA GLU A 96 -6.82 -1.04 7.22
C GLU A 96 -6.02 -2.24 7.76
N CYS A 97 -6.71 -3.22 8.34
CA CYS A 97 -6.13 -4.46 8.84
C CYS A 97 -5.59 -5.29 7.67
N ASP A 98 -6.39 -5.45 6.62
CA ASP A 98 -6.02 -6.16 5.39
C ASP A 98 -4.76 -5.56 4.78
N LEU A 99 -4.72 -4.24 4.62
CA LEU A 99 -3.57 -3.56 4.04
C LEU A 99 -2.31 -3.59 4.92
N LYS A 100 -2.47 -3.73 6.24
CA LYS A 100 -1.36 -3.74 7.21
C LYS A 100 -0.78 -5.13 7.45
N GLU A 101 -1.61 -6.15 7.40
CA GLU A 101 -1.27 -7.52 7.85
C GLU A 101 -1.23 -8.52 6.70
N ASP A 102 -2.05 -8.34 5.66
CA ASP A 102 -2.08 -9.21 4.49
C ASP A 102 -1.16 -8.69 3.38
N VAL A 103 -0.06 -9.41 3.16
CA VAL A 103 0.93 -9.08 2.14
C VAL A 103 0.39 -9.21 0.71
N ALA A 104 -0.58 -10.10 0.45
CA ALA A 104 -1.20 -10.23 -0.87
C ALA A 104 -2.05 -8.99 -1.16
N THR A 105 -2.83 -8.54 -0.18
CA THR A 105 -3.62 -7.30 -0.29
C THR A 105 -2.72 -6.08 -0.46
N ALA A 106 -1.63 -5.99 0.29
CA ALA A 106 -0.63 -4.96 0.11
C ALA A 106 -0.02 -4.99 -1.31
N ARG A 107 0.22 -6.19 -1.87
CA ARG A 107 0.77 -6.34 -3.22
C ARG A 107 -0.23 -5.96 -4.32
N ASP A 108 -1.50 -6.28 -4.15
CA ASP A 108 -2.58 -5.86 -5.06
C ASP A 108 -2.71 -4.33 -5.08
N LEU A 109 -2.61 -3.67 -3.92
CA LEU A 109 -2.61 -2.22 -3.86
C LEU A 109 -1.40 -1.61 -4.57
N LEU A 110 -0.21 -2.20 -4.43
CA LEU A 110 0.98 -1.74 -5.13
C LEU A 110 0.84 -1.91 -6.65
N GLU A 111 0.21 -2.98 -7.12
CA GLU A 111 -0.12 -3.15 -8.53
C GLU A 111 -1.05 -2.05 -9.04
N LEU A 112 -2.10 -1.75 -8.27
CA LEU A 112 -3.04 -0.68 -8.58
C LEU A 112 -2.33 0.68 -8.71
N VAL A 113 -1.40 0.97 -7.79
CA VAL A 113 -0.59 2.19 -7.83
C VAL A 113 0.32 2.19 -9.08
N LEU A 114 1.00 1.08 -9.36
CA LEU A 114 1.86 0.94 -10.54
C LEU A 114 1.11 1.17 -11.84
N ALA A 115 -0.12 0.67 -11.97
CA ALA A 115 -0.97 0.88 -13.13
C ALA A 115 -1.36 2.35 -13.35
N ARG A 116 -1.44 3.14 -12.28
CA ARG A 116 -1.88 4.55 -12.30
C ARG A 116 -0.73 5.55 -12.43
N LEU A 117 0.50 5.16 -12.07
CA LEU A 117 1.63 6.07 -12.04
C LEU A 117 2.15 6.47 -13.43
N PRO A 118 2.66 7.71 -13.59
CA PRO A 118 3.35 8.10 -14.81
C PRO A 118 4.62 7.25 -15.02
N PRO A 119 5.07 7.04 -16.28
CA PRO A 119 6.08 6.03 -16.61
C PRO A 119 7.37 6.08 -15.79
N ARG A 120 7.88 7.28 -15.48
CA ARG A 120 9.09 7.43 -14.67
C ARG A 120 8.90 7.00 -13.22
N ALA A 121 7.83 7.48 -12.58
CA ALA A 121 7.52 7.12 -11.20
C ALA A 121 7.20 5.63 -11.07
N ARG A 122 6.47 5.10 -12.07
CA ARG A 122 6.18 3.67 -12.19
C ARG A 122 7.45 2.83 -12.24
N ARG A 123 8.46 3.20 -13.04
CA ARG A 123 9.73 2.46 -13.12
C ARG A 123 10.47 2.43 -11.78
N GLU A 124 10.54 3.55 -11.07
CA GLU A 124 11.21 3.62 -9.76
C GLU A 124 10.49 2.74 -8.73
N LEU A 125 9.16 2.81 -8.65
CA LEU A 125 8.39 1.96 -7.74
C LEU A 125 8.47 0.48 -8.16
N ALA A 126 8.36 0.17 -9.45
CA ALA A 126 8.42 -1.19 -9.98
C ALA A 126 9.77 -1.85 -9.69
N ALA A 127 10.88 -1.12 -9.81
CA ALA A 127 12.20 -1.65 -9.47
C ALA A 127 12.33 -2.02 -7.99
N GLN A 128 11.64 -1.28 -7.11
CA GLN A 128 11.61 -1.59 -5.69
C GLN A 128 10.69 -2.79 -5.40
N VAL A 129 9.50 -2.81 -5.99
CA VAL A 129 8.53 -3.91 -5.84
C VAL A 129 9.09 -5.21 -6.40
N ALA A 130 9.77 -5.19 -7.54
CA ALA A 130 10.39 -6.38 -8.13
C ALA A 130 11.39 -7.07 -7.20
N LYS A 131 12.17 -6.30 -6.41
CA LYS A 131 13.08 -6.87 -5.41
C LYS A 131 12.33 -7.55 -4.26
N LEU A 132 11.21 -6.97 -3.85
CA LEU A 132 10.35 -7.55 -2.82
C LEU A 132 9.63 -8.79 -3.35
N ASP A 133 9.17 -8.76 -4.60
CA ASP A 133 8.51 -9.87 -5.28
C ASP A 133 9.45 -11.07 -5.45
N GLU A 134 10.71 -10.83 -5.81
CA GLU A 134 11.73 -11.89 -5.87
C GLU A 134 11.91 -12.56 -4.50
N GLU A 135 12.05 -11.76 -3.43
CA GLU A 135 12.23 -12.32 -2.11
C GLU A 135 10.96 -13.00 -1.58
N LEU A 136 9.78 -12.46 -1.87
CA LEU A 136 8.51 -13.12 -1.59
C LEU A 136 8.43 -14.46 -2.32
N TYR A 137 8.79 -14.50 -3.60
CA TYR A 137 8.78 -15.71 -4.41
C TYR A 137 9.68 -16.80 -3.81
N CYS A 138 10.89 -16.43 -3.38
CA CYS A 138 11.84 -17.38 -2.78
C CYS A 138 11.42 -17.85 -1.38
N ARG A 139 10.78 -16.98 -0.60
CA ARG A 139 10.46 -17.24 0.80
C ARG A 139 9.06 -17.79 1.02
N THR A 140 8.20 -17.82 0.01
CA THR A 140 6.86 -18.39 0.12
C THR A 140 6.72 -19.62 -0.76
N LEU A 141 6.03 -20.64 -0.26
CA LEU A 141 5.83 -21.87 -1.02
C LEU A 141 4.58 -21.75 -1.90
N PRO A 142 4.60 -22.27 -3.14
CA PRO A 142 3.39 -22.39 -3.94
C PRO A 142 2.41 -23.36 -3.27
N ASP A 143 1.12 -23.03 -3.32
CA ASP A 143 0.06 -23.90 -2.84
C ASP A 143 -0.11 -25.09 -3.81
N PRO A 144 0.19 -26.34 -3.38
CA PRO A 144 0.01 -27.50 -4.24
C PRO A 144 -1.46 -27.79 -4.55
N LEU A 145 -2.40 -27.27 -3.76
CA LEU A 145 -3.85 -27.44 -3.91
C LEU A 145 -4.52 -26.24 -4.58
N ALA A 146 -3.73 -25.23 -4.99
CA ALA A 146 -4.14 -24.11 -5.82
C ALA A 146 -5.16 -24.51 -6.90
N TYR A 147 -4.85 -25.56 -7.67
CA TYR A 147 -5.66 -26.03 -8.79
C TYR A 147 -7.12 -26.40 -8.43
N ARG A 148 -7.44 -26.61 -7.15
CA ARG A 148 -8.81 -26.91 -6.68
C ARG A 148 -9.67 -25.67 -6.55
N ARG A 149 -9.07 -24.48 -6.50
CA ARG A 149 -9.81 -23.21 -6.43
C ARG A 149 -10.29 -22.83 -7.83
N PRO A 150 -11.53 -22.34 -7.98
CA PRO A 150 -11.98 -21.76 -9.25
C PRO A 150 -11.02 -20.64 -9.63
N ARG A 151 -10.44 -20.70 -10.83
CA ARG A 151 -9.51 -19.65 -11.29
C ARG A 151 -10.28 -18.35 -11.45
N SER A 152 -9.98 -17.35 -10.61
CA SER A 152 -10.56 -16.02 -10.81
C SER A 152 -9.78 -15.32 -11.93
N PRO A 153 -10.45 -14.69 -12.92
CA PRO A 153 -9.76 -13.86 -13.90
C PRO A 153 -8.98 -12.74 -13.19
N GLY A 154 -7.67 -12.67 -13.41
CA GLY A 154 -6.80 -11.66 -12.79
C GLY A 154 -6.16 -12.07 -11.47
N GLU A 155 -6.27 -13.33 -11.03
CA GLU A 155 -5.50 -13.82 -9.88
C GLU A 155 -4.02 -13.94 -10.20
N GLU A 156 -3.24 -13.05 -9.62
CA GLU A 156 -1.79 -12.98 -9.74
C GLU A 156 -1.08 -14.04 -8.87
N TRP A 157 0.17 -14.37 -9.23
CA TRP A 157 0.89 -15.53 -8.68
C TRP A 157 1.03 -15.55 -7.14
N TRP A 158 1.02 -14.39 -6.48
CA TRP A 158 1.17 -14.29 -5.02
C TRP A 158 -0.06 -14.82 -4.26
N HIS A 159 -1.24 -14.83 -4.89
CA HIS A 159 -2.47 -15.43 -4.32
C HIS A 159 -2.44 -16.97 -4.32
N TRP A 160 -1.51 -17.56 -5.06
CA TRP A 160 -1.35 -19.02 -5.18
C TRP A 160 -0.26 -19.55 -4.24
N ARG A 161 0.04 -18.82 -3.15
CA ARG A 161 0.97 -19.24 -2.11
C ARG A 161 0.23 -19.85 -0.93
N ILE A 162 0.95 -20.64 -0.14
CA ILE A 162 0.38 -21.25 1.06
C ILE A 162 0.09 -20.15 2.10
N TYR A 163 -1.15 -20.13 2.58
CA TYR A 163 -1.59 -19.30 3.69
C TYR A 163 -1.47 -20.08 5.00
N ASP A 164 -1.24 -19.35 6.08
CA ASP A 164 -1.24 -19.88 7.43
C ASP A 164 -2.68 -20.13 7.88
N GLU A 165 -3.08 -21.39 7.90
CA GLU A 165 -4.42 -21.80 8.32
C GLU A 165 -4.63 -21.67 9.85
N SER A 166 -3.57 -21.46 10.63
CA SER A 166 -3.64 -21.41 12.09
C SER A 166 -4.31 -20.16 12.66
N SER A 167 -4.66 -19.18 11.82
CA SER A 167 -5.43 -17.98 12.22
C SER A 167 -6.95 -18.21 12.27
N HIS A 168 -7.43 -19.43 11.97
CA HIS A 168 -8.87 -19.77 11.96
C HIS A 168 -9.36 -20.57 13.19
N LEU A 169 -8.53 -20.72 14.24
CA LEU A 169 -8.88 -21.37 15.50
C LEU A 169 -8.89 -20.37 16.66
#